data_AF-A0A5R9NUM7-F1
#
_entry.id   AF-A0A5R9NUM7-F1
#
_cell.length_a   1.000
_cell.length_b   1.000
_cell.length_c   1.000
_cell.angle_alpha   90.00
_cell.angle_beta   90.00
_cell.angle_gamma   90.00
#
_symmetry.space_group_name_H-M   'P 1'
#
loop_
_entity.id
_entity.type
_entity.pdbx_description
1 polymer ?
#
loop_
_entity_poly.entity_id
_entity_poly.type
_entity_poly.pdbx_seq_one_letter_code
_entity_poly.pdbx_strand_id
1 'polypeptide(L)'
;MEMAKKTSGRPPHSPSPTDRRVVELLASRGVRQSEICYVLAISEKTLRRRYGAELRRGASKFECSLALRLFDLAGGKGAIALRALQFVMRSRFGWTKFAPPPASRWANKDRYR
;
A
#
# COMPACT_ATOMS: atom_id res chain seq x y z
N MET A 1 -4.24 34.42 -38.30
CA MET A 1 -5.09 33.75 -37.29
C MET A 1 -4.17 33.31 -36.16
N GLU A 2 -4.09 34.14 -35.13
CA GLU A 2 -3.24 33.90 -33.96
C GLU A 2 -3.98 32.94 -33.03
N MET A 3 -3.45 31.71 -32.89
CA MET A 3 -4.03 30.68 -32.02
C MET A 3 -3.74 31.06 -30.57
N ALA A 4 -4.74 31.58 -29.86
CA ALA A 4 -4.66 31.87 -28.43
C ALA A 4 -4.19 30.61 -27.67
N LYS A 5 -2.97 30.68 -27.13
CA LYS A 5 -2.34 29.58 -26.37
C LYS A 5 -3.15 29.37 -25.09
N LYS A 6 -3.86 28.23 -24.98
CA LYS A 6 -4.61 27.83 -23.78
C LYS A 6 -3.78 28.12 -22.53
N THR A 7 -4.33 28.91 -21.61
CA THR A 7 -3.74 29.21 -20.30
C THR A 7 -3.39 27.89 -19.63
N SER A 8 -2.10 27.58 -19.54
CA SER A 8 -1.65 26.31 -18.97
C SER A 8 -2.03 26.28 -17.49
N GLY A 9 -2.88 25.33 -17.11
CA GLY A 9 -3.20 25.08 -15.70
C GLY A 9 -1.96 24.69 -14.89
N ARG A 10 -2.15 24.42 -13.58
CA ARG A 10 -1.07 24.03 -12.67
C ARG A 10 -0.19 22.94 -13.30
N PRO A 11 1.15 23.11 -13.34
CA PRO A 11 2.05 22.15 -13.97
C PRO A 11 1.81 20.72 -13.46
N PRO A 12 1.94 19.71 -14.34
CA PRO A 12 1.75 18.32 -13.95
C PRO A 12 2.82 17.91 -12.92
N HIS A 13 2.38 17.22 -11.86
CA HIS A 13 3.27 16.70 -10.83
C HIS A 13 4.35 15.77 -11.41
N SER A 14 5.61 16.10 -11.16
CA SER A 14 6.79 15.32 -11.56
C SER A 14 7.44 14.70 -10.32
N PRO A 15 7.38 13.36 -10.14
CA PRO A 15 7.88 12.72 -8.94
C PRO A 15 9.41 12.72 -8.88
N SER A 16 9.99 13.30 -7.83
CA SER A 16 11.43 13.23 -7.58
C SER A 16 11.85 11.88 -6.97
N PRO A 17 13.13 11.46 -7.09
CA PRO A 17 13.63 10.28 -6.39
C PRO A 17 13.46 10.36 -4.86
N THR A 18 13.57 11.57 -4.29
CA THR A 18 13.36 11.82 -2.87
C THR A 18 11.91 11.60 -2.49
N ASP A 19 10.95 12.13 -3.25
CA ASP A 19 9.52 11.93 -2.98
C ASP A 19 9.16 10.45 -3.01
N ARG A 20 9.74 9.69 -3.96
CA ARG A 20 9.50 8.25 -4.06
C ARG A 20 9.96 7.52 -2.80
N ARG A 21 11.14 7.87 -2.29
CA ARG A 21 11.67 7.32 -1.03
C ARG A 21 10.79 7.69 0.16
N VAL A 22 10.32 8.94 0.22
CA VAL A 22 9.40 9.41 1.27
C VAL A 22 8.08 8.64 1.23
N VAL A 23 7.45 8.48 0.06
CA VAL A 23 6.20 7.71 -0.07
C VAL A 23 6.39 6.27 0.37
N GLU A 24 7.45 5.61 -0.08
CA GLU A 24 7.74 4.23 0.27
C GLU A 24 7.99 4.06 1.77
N LEU A 25 8.72 4.99 2.39
CA LEU A 25 8.99 5.01 3.84
C LEU A 25 7.71 5.21 4.65
N LEU A 26 6.89 6.20 4.30
CA LEU A 26 5.64 6.47 5.02
C LEU A 26 4.66 5.30 4.87
N ALA A 27 4.56 4.73 3.68
CA ALA A 27 3.75 3.53 3.44
C ALA A 27 4.27 2.31 4.25
N SER A 28 5.59 2.14 4.38
CA SER A 28 6.17 1.05 5.20
C SER A 28 5.94 1.21 6.70
N ARG A 29 5.59 2.42 7.15
CA ARG A 29 5.19 2.70 8.53
C ARG A 29 3.68 2.67 8.76
N GLY A 30 2.89 2.29 7.75
CA GLY A 30 1.43 2.20 7.87
C GLY A 30 0.71 3.55 7.83
N VAL A 31 1.37 4.63 7.38
CA VAL A 31 0.77 5.96 7.27
C VAL A 31 -0.34 5.95 6.21
N ARG A 32 -1.45 6.64 6.48
CA ARG A 32 -2.58 6.73 5.54
C ARG A 32 -2.20 7.53 4.30
N GLN A 33 -2.75 7.14 3.14
CA GLN A 33 -2.50 7.84 1.87
C GLN A 33 -2.90 9.33 1.92
N SER A 34 -3.93 9.69 2.70
CA SER A 34 -4.35 11.09 2.92
C SER A 34 -3.26 11.93 3.57
N GLU A 35 -2.57 11.39 4.58
CA GLU A 35 -1.46 12.08 5.25
C GLU A 35 -0.25 12.18 4.33
N ILE A 36 0.03 11.13 3.54
CA ILE A 36 1.11 11.17 2.53
C ILE A 36 0.81 12.24 1.48
N CYS A 37 -0.45 12.40 1.08
CA CYS A 37 -0.88 13.47 0.17
C CYS A 37 -0.66 14.85 0.79
N TYR A 38 -0.98 15.00 2.09
CA TYR A 38 -0.75 16.24 2.83
C TYR A 38 0.74 16.60 2.89
N VAL A 39 1.61 15.64 3.22
CA VAL A 39 3.07 15.81 3.29
C VAL A 39 3.67 16.27 1.95
N LEU A 40 3.18 15.72 0.83
CA LEU A 40 3.68 16.06 -0.51
C LEU A 40 2.91 17.18 -1.19
N ALA A 41 1.87 17.73 -0.55
CA ALA A 41 0.94 18.70 -1.13
C ALA A 41 0.37 18.28 -2.51
N ILE A 42 0.01 17.00 -2.65
CA ILE A 42 -0.56 16.44 -3.89
C ILE A 42 -1.97 15.89 -3.67
N SER A 43 -2.74 15.73 -4.75
CA SER A 43 -4.02 15.02 -4.71
C SER A 43 -3.82 13.50 -4.59
N GLU A 44 -4.81 12.79 -4.04
CA GLU A 44 -4.77 11.33 -3.99
C GLU A 44 -4.71 10.67 -5.37
N LYS A 45 -5.37 11.28 -6.37
CA LYS A 45 -5.31 10.80 -7.76
C LYS A 45 -3.87 10.83 -8.27
N THR A 46 -3.14 11.91 -7.95
CA THR A 46 -1.72 12.03 -8.28
C THR A 46 -0.89 10.98 -7.55
N LEU A 47 -1.13 10.79 -6.25
CA LEU A 47 -0.43 9.80 -5.44
C LEU A 47 -0.56 8.39 -6.05
N ARG A 48 -1.80 7.94 -6.32
CA ARG A 48 -2.05 6.62 -6.91
C ARG A 48 -1.42 6.45 -8.29
N ARG A 49 -1.47 7.49 -9.13
CA ARG A 49 -0.96 7.42 -10.51
C ARG A 49 0.58 7.44 -10.59
N ARG A 50 1.24 8.22 -9.73
CA ARG A 50 2.69 8.46 -9.83
C ARG A 50 3.52 7.60 -8.88
N TYR A 51 2.94 7.19 -7.75
CA TYR A 51 3.64 6.50 -6.67
C TYR A 51 3.04 5.12 -6.32
N GLY A 52 2.27 4.52 -7.23
CA GLY A 52 1.62 3.23 -6.96
C GLY A 52 2.61 2.09 -6.65
N ALA A 53 3.81 2.11 -7.23
CA ALA A 53 4.84 1.12 -6.95
C ALA A 53 5.44 1.28 -5.56
N GLU A 54 5.70 2.52 -5.14
CA GLU A 54 6.20 2.90 -3.82
C GLU A 54 5.20 2.54 -2.73
N LEU A 55 3.90 2.82 -2.96
CA LEU A 55 2.84 2.46 -2.04
C LEU A 55 2.75 0.94 -1.84
N ARG A 56 2.82 0.17 -2.93
CA ARG A 56 2.81 -1.30 -2.86
C ARG A 56 4.04 -1.85 -2.15
N ARG A 57 5.24 -1.39 -2.53
CA ARG A 57 6.50 -1.81 -1.87
C ARG A 57 6.51 -1.46 -0.38
N GLY A 58 6.07 -0.26 -0.03
CA GLY A 58 5.92 0.16 1.36
C GLY A 58 4.94 -0.73 2.11
N ALA A 59 3.75 -1.00 1.55
CA ALA A 59 2.77 -1.88 2.17
C ALA A 59 3.32 -3.31 2.41
N SER A 60 4.05 -3.88 1.45
CA SER A 60 4.71 -5.18 1.62
C SER A 60 5.77 -5.15 2.71
N LYS A 61 6.60 -4.10 2.79
CA LYS A 61 7.57 -3.94 3.88
C LYS A 61 6.90 -3.86 5.24
N PHE A 62 5.76 -3.15 5.32
CA PHE A 62 4.97 -3.08 6.55
C PHE A 62 4.44 -4.46 6.94
N GLU A 63 3.88 -5.22 6.00
CA GLU A 63 3.42 -6.60 6.22
C GLU A 63 4.55 -7.50 6.74
N CYS A 64 5.70 -7.51 6.07
CA CYS A 64 6.85 -8.31 6.49
C CYS A 64 7.32 -7.93 7.91
N SER A 65 7.36 -6.64 8.23
CA SER A 65 7.75 -6.18 9.56
C SER A 65 6.79 -6.66 10.64
N LEU A 66 5.48 -6.65 10.38
CA LEU A 66 4.48 -7.18 11.31
C LEU A 66 4.57 -8.71 11.42
N ALA A 67 4.78 -9.42 10.32
CA ALA A 67 4.92 -10.88 10.33
C ALA A 67 6.14 -11.33 11.17
N LEU A 68 7.29 -10.67 11.01
CA LEU A 68 8.48 -10.92 11.83
C LEU A 68 8.20 -10.64 13.31
N ARG A 69 7.56 -9.50 13.61
CA ARG A 69 7.24 -9.14 14.99
C ARG A 69 6.24 -10.12 15.62
N LEU A 70 5.30 -10.66 14.84
CA LEU A 70 4.38 -11.69 15.29
C LEU A 70 5.13 -12.97 15.68
N PHE A 71 6.12 -13.38 14.89
CA PHE A 71 6.97 -14.53 15.18
C PHE A 71 7.72 -14.36 16.51
N ASP A 72 8.31 -13.19 16.75
CA ASP A 72 8.99 -12.90 18.02
C ASP A 72 8.05 -12.99 19.23
N LEU A 73 6.82 -12.48 19.09
CA LEU A 73 5.83 -12.46 20.17
C LEU A 73 5.22 -13.84 20.43
N ALA A 74 5.18 -14.72 19.42
CA ALA A 74 4.77 -16.10 19.59
C ALA A 74 5.64 -16.87 20.61
N GLY A 75 6.87 -16.40 20.85
CA GLY A 75 7.77 -16.90 21.90
C GLY A 75 7.37 -16.54 23.35
N GLY A 76 6.15 -16.04 23.59
CA GLY A 76 5.55 -15.95 24.94
C GLY A 76 5.53 -14.56 25.58
N LYS A 77 5.87 -13.49 24.86
CA LYS A 77 5.83 -12.11 25.39
C LYS A 77 4.69 -11.33 24.74
N GLY A 78 3.84 -10.67 25.54
CA GLY A 78 2.93 -9.62 25.08
C GLY A 78 1.68 -10.10 24.34
N ALA A 79 0.75 -10.75 25.05
CA ALA A 79 -0.54 -11.20 24.48
C ALA A 79 -1.37 -10.07 23.85
N ILE A 80 -1.29 -8.84 24.38
CA ILE A 80 -1.97 -7.66 23.82
C ILE A 80 -1.34 -7.29 22.47
N ALA A 81 -0.01 -7.26 22.38
CA ALA A 81 0.70 -6.98 21.14
C ALA A 81 0.38 -8.04 20.07
N LEU A 82 0.34 -9.33 20.46
CA LEU A 82 -0.04 -10.42 19.56
C LEU A 82 -1.43 -10.20 18.95
N ARG A 83 -2.44 -9.87 19.77
CA ARG A 83 -3.81 -9.60 19.31
C ARG A 83 -3.88 -8.38 18.38
N ALA A 84 -3.17 -7.31 18.72
CA ALA A 84 -3.12 -6.10 17.88
C ALA A 84 -2.49 -6.38 16.50
N LEU A 85 -1.40 -7.15 16.46
CA LEU A 85 -0.77 -7.56 15.20
C LEU A 85 -1.71 -8.44 14.38
N GLN A 86 -2.32 -9.47 14.98
CA GLN A 86 -3.31 -10.32 14.30
C GLN A 86 -4.46 -9.50 13.71
N PHE A 87 -4.94 -8.49 14.43
CA PHE A 87 -5.98 -7.59 13.94
C PHE A 87 -5.52 -6.85 12.66
N VAL A 88 -4.35 -6.20 12.68
CA VAL A 88 -3.84 -5.49 11.50
C VAL A 88 -3.63 -6.42 10.31
N MET A 89 -3.07 -7.62 10.53
CA MET A 89 -2.86 -8.62 9.47
C MET A 89 -4.17 -9.05 8.81
N ARG A 90 -5.21 -9.29 9.61
CA ARG A 90 -6.54 -9.65 9.11
C ARG A 90 -7.19 -8.49 8.37
N SER A 91 -7.22 -7.31 8.97
CA SER A 91 -7.96 -6.15 8.45
C SER A 91 -7.33 -5.52 7.20
N ARG A 92 -6.00 -5.60 7.03
CA ARG A 92 -5.30 -4.91 5.93
C ARG A 92 -4.69 -5.82 4.89
N PHE A 93 -4.27 -7.02 5.28
CA PHE A 93 -3.53 -7.94 4.40
C PHE A 93 -4.34 -9.20 4.04
N GLY A 94 -5.60 -9.30 4.50
CA GLY A 94 -6.50 -10.38 4.11
C GLY A 94 -6.12 -11.74 4.69
N TRP A 95 -5.30 -11.77 5.76
CA TRP A 95 -4.98 -13.00 6.46
C TRP A 95 -6.27 -13.55 7.06
N THR A 96 -6.66 -14.76 6.67
CA THR A 96 -7.84 -15.43 7.22
C THR A 96 -7.51 -16.88 7.53
N LYS A 97 -8.22 -17.45 8.51
CA LYS A 97 -8.10 -18.89 8.81
C LYS A 97 -8.58 -19.74 7.62
N PHE A 98 -9.47 -19.20 6.80
CA PHE A 98 -10.12 -19.85 5.68
C PHE A 98 -9.71 -19.22 4.36
N ALA A 99 -8.42 -18.93 4.18
CA ALA A 99 -7.94 -18.42 2.90
C ALA A 99 -8.39 -19.43 1.81
N PRO A 100 -9.17 -19.00 0.79
CA PRO A 100 -9.55 -19.91 -0.27
C PRO A 100 -8.26 -20.47 -0.87
N PRO A 101 -8.22 -21.76 -1.26
CA PRO A 101 -7.08 -22.33 -1.95
C PRO A 101 -6.63 -21.37 -3.05
N PRO A 102 -5.32 -21.12 -3.22
CA PRO A 102 -4.83 -20.16 -4.20
C PRO A 102 -5.54 -20.45 -5.51
N ALA A 103 -6.31 -19.46 -6.00
CA ALA A 103 -7.15 -19.63 -7.18
C ALA A 103 -6.23 -20.08 -8.31
N SER A 104 -6.25 -21.38 -8.59
CA SER A 104 -5.36 -21.91 -9.59
C SER A 104 -5.84 -21.30 -10.90
N ARG A 105 -4.93 -20.72 -11.68
CA ARG A 105 -5.26 -20.17 -13.00
C ARG A 105 -5.81 -21.23 -13.96
N TRP A 106 -5.83 -22.51 -13.55
CA TRP A 106 -6.37 -23.65 -14.29
C TRP A 106 -7.73 -24.15 -13.77
N ALA A 107 -8.17 -23.80 -12.55
CA ALA A 107 -9.42 -24.29 -11.95
C ALA A 107 -10.71 -23.63 -12.49
N ASN A 108 -10.57 -22.68 -13.43
CA ASN A 108 -11.70 -21.93 -14.00
C ASN A 108 -12.02 -22.30 -15.46
N LYS A 109 -11.38 -23.35 -16.02
CA LYS A 109 -11.69 -23.83 -17.39
C LYS A 109 -12.97 -24.68 -17.45
N ASP A 110 -13.38 -25.30 -16.35
CA ASP A 110 -14.47 -26.28 -16.36
C ASP A 110 -15.85 -25.69 -15.98
N ARG A 111 -15.96 -24.38 -15.74
CA ARG A 111 -17.22 -23.72 -15.36
C ARG A 111 -18.08 -23.21 -16.52
N TYR A 112 -17.65 -23.41 -17.77
CA TYR A 112 -18.37 -22.99 -18.98
C TYR A 112 -18.54 -24.14 -19.98
N ARG A 113 -18.85 -25.34 -19.49
CA ARG A 113 -19.38 -26.45 -20.30
C ARG A 113 -20.80 -26.75 -19.89
#